data_AF-T1GDL3-F1
#
_entry.id   AF-T1GDL3-F1
#
_cell.length_a   1.000
_cell.length_b   1.000
_cell.length_c   1.000
_cell.angle_alpha   90.00
_cell.angle_beta   90.00
_cell.angle_gamma   90.00
#
_symmetry.space_group_name_H-M   'P 1'
#
loop_
_entity.id
_entity.type
_entity.pdbx_description
1 polymer ?
#
loop_
_entity_poly.entity_id
_entity_poly.type
_entity_poly.pdbx_seq_one_letter_code
_entity_poly.pdbx_strand_id
1 'polypeptide(L)'
;VVVNTCGPYRFYGEQVVEACIKAGTHHVDVSGEPQYMETMQLKYNEEAAKKNVYIISACGFDSIPNDLGTVFVEKNFNGVVNSVETYLETGSSGNKSSGASLNYGTWESAVYGLTHAKELKGIRSQLFKDQSTISDIEVDTIEVKGPTSISVPGYEKNVTFGVLYDVAYKIIGTDEEIVVSTTRLKRSLEMWQSLNVDAQVWHPFRNEPIPIIFDLGVDKDFGTGAVKITPAHDKLDFDVGNRHLLNPIQVFTEDGRVDNHSVIF
;
A
#
# COMPACT_ATOMS: atom_id res chain seq x y z
N VAL A 1 -5.75 11.20 -31.64
CA VAL A 1 -4.87 10.62 -30.59
C VAL A 1 -3.50 10.44 -31.21
N VAL A 2 -2.44 10.87 -30.52
CA VAL A 2 -1.05 10.49 -30.84
C VAL A 2 -0.69 9.28 -30.00
N VAL A 3 -0.12 8.26 -30.62
CA VAL A 3 0.38 7.04 -29.95
C VAL A 3 1.90 7.11 -30.00
N ASN A 4 2.53 7.42 -28.87
CA ASN A 4 3.98 7.57 -28.77
C ASN A 4 4.61 6.27 -28.27
N THR A 5 5.38 5.61 -29.13
CA THR A 5 5.98 4.30 -28.85
C THR A 5 7.51 4.31 -28.82
N CYS A 6 8.13 5.50 -28.69
CA CYS A 6 9.58 5.66 -28.80
C CYS A 6 10.13 6.53 -27.66
N GLY A 7 10.79 5.88 -26.70
CA GLY A 7 11.57 6.54 -25.65
C GLY A 7 13.05 6.74 -26.02
N PRO A 8 13.90 7.24 -25.10
CA PRO A 8 13.57 7.55 -23.71
C PRO A 8 12.68 8.80 -23.56
N TYR A 9 11.59 8.67 -22.81
CA TYR A 9 10.54 9.68 -22.69
C TYR A 9 10.99 10.88 -21.84
N ARG A 10 11.90 10.68 -20.86
CA ARG A 10 12.58 11.75 -20.10
C ARG A 10 13.20 12.85 -20.97
N PHE A 11 13.69 12.52 -22.17
CA PHE A 11 14.38 13.48 -23.04
C PHE A 11 13.52 14.02 -24.19
N TYR A 12 12.55 13.21 -24.65
CA TYR A 12 11.83 13.45 -25.91
C TYR A 12 10.30 13.41 -25.80
N GLY A 13 9.74 12.97 -24.67
CA GLY A 13 8.30 12.84 -24.48
C GLY A 13 7.61 14.16 -24.14
N GLU A 14 8.25 15.04 -23.37
CA GLU A 14 7.68 16.34 -22.95
C GLU A 14 7.26 17.20 -24.14
N GLN A 15 8.10 17.25 -25.18
CA GLN A 15 7.85 17.99 -26.41
C GLN A 15 6.65 17.44 -27.19
N VAL A 16 6.40 16.12 -27.10
CA VAL A 16 5.25 15.46 -27.73
C VAL A 16 3.98 15.75 -26.93
N VAL A 17 4.02 15.64 -25.60
CA VAL A 17 2.89 15.99 -24.70
C VAL A 17 2.51 17.47 -24.86
N GLU A 18 3.48 18.37 -24.83
CA GLU A 18 3.26 19.81 -25.00
C GLU A 18 2.66 20.13 -26.39
N ALA A 19 3.16 19.51 -27.46
CA ALA A 19 2.60 19.65 -28.81
C ALA A 19 1.16 19.11 -28.90
N CYS A 20 0.87 17.97 -28.28
CA CYS A 20 -0.47 17.38 -28.21
C CYS A 20 -1.46 18.33 -27.50
N ILE A 21 -1.09 18.87 -26.35
CA ILE A 21 -1.90 19.85 -25.61
C ILE A 21 -2.05 21.16 -26.40
N LYS A 22 -0.98 21.66 -27.04
CA LYS A 22 -1.05 22.84 -27.92
C LYS A 22 -2.08 22.62 -29.05
N ALA A 23 -2.06 21.45 -29.68
CA ALA A 23 -2.95 21.06 -30.77
C ALA A 23 -4.34 20.52 -30.36
N GLY A 24 -4.68 20.47 -29.06
CA GLY A 24 -5.97 19.93 -28.60
C GLY A 24 -6.17 18.44 -28.87
N THR A 25 -5.08 17.66 -28.95
CA THR A 25 -5.07 16.26 -29.36
C THR A 25 -4.66 15.35 -28.19
N HIS A 26 -5.41 14.28 -27.92
CA HIS A 26 -5.07 13.31 -26.87
C HIS A 26 -3.76 12.57 -27.16
N HIS A 27 -3.01 12.24 -26.12
CA HIS A 27 -1.73 11.51 -26.18
C HIS A 27 -1.82 10.20 -25.39
N VAL A 28 -1.28 9.12 -25.95
CA VAL A 28 -1.01 7.88 -25.20
C VAL A 28 0.44 7.44 -25.42
N ASP A 29 1.11 6.93 -24.39
CA ASP A 29 2.48 6.39 -24.49
C ASP A 29 2.69 5.06 -23.75
N VAL A 30 3.78 4.37 -24.09
CA VAL A 30 4.22 3.11 -23.45
C VAL A 30 5.41 3.34 -22.50
N SER A 31 5.47 4.50 -21.84
CA SER A 31 6.57 4.85 -20.94
C SER A 31 6.54 4.05 -19.63
N GLY A 32 7.71 3.52 -19.27
CA GLY A 32 7.98 2.93 -17.95
C GLY A 32 8.88 3.82 -17.09
N GLU A 33 8.84 5.15 -17.28
CA GLU A 33 9.72 6.12 -16.63
C GLU A 33 8.95 7.00 -15.63
N PRO A 34 8.88 6.66 -14.32
CA PRO A 34 8.05 7.37 -13.35
C PRO A 34 8.34 8.87 -13.26
N GLN A 35 9.62 9.24 -13.34
CA GLN A 35 10.06 10.65 -13.28
C GLN A 35 9.53 11.48 -14.46
N TYR A 36 9.40 10.89 -15.65
CA TYR A 36 8.74 11.54 -16.80
C TYR A 36 7.24 11.64 -16.56
N MET A 37 6.57 10.53 -16.20
CA MET A 37 5.10 10.49 -16.05
C MET A 37 4.60 11.47 -14.97
N GLU A 38 5.24 11.43 -13.78
CA GLU A 38 4.95 12.31 -12.66
C GLU A 38 5.27 13.79 -12.99
N THR A 39 6.33 14.06 -13.76
CA THR A 39 6.63 15.43 -14.23
C THR A 39 5.61 15.92 -15.25
N MET A 40 5.11 15.05 -16.15
CA MET A 40 4.07 15.42 -17.11
C MET A 40 2.76 15.75 -16.39
N GLN A 41 2.37 14.94 -15.40
CA GLN A 41 1.23 15.23 -14.53
C GLN A 41 1.41 16.58 -13.83
N LEU A 42 2.57 16.83 -13.20
CA LEU A 42 2.83 18.05 -12.43
C LEU A 42 2.84 19.32 -13.31
N LYS A 43 3.37 19.24 -14.53
CA LYS A 43 3.45 20.38 -15.47
C LYS A 43 2.13 20.67 -16.18
N TYR A 44 1.42 19.62 -16.62
CA TYR A 44 0.43 19.76 -17.70
C TYR A 44 -1.01 19.41 -17.34
N ASN A 45 -1.29 18.80 -16.17
CA ASN A 45 -2.64 18.37 -15.79
C ASN A 45 -3.68 19.51 -15.92
N GLU A 46 -3.36 20.72 -15.45
CA GLU A 46 -4.24 21.88 -15.57
C GLU A 46 -4.51 22.30 -17.03
N GLU A 47 -3.49 22.35 -17.90
CA GLU A 47 -3.67 22.76 -19.29
C GLU A 47 -4.40 21.70 -20.12
N ALA A 48 -4.09 20.43 -19.87
CA ALA A 48 -4.76 19.28 -20.46
C ALA A 48 -6.26 19.29 -20.11
N ALA A 49 -6.60 19.47 -18.83
CA ALA A 49 -7.98 19.60 -18.36
C ALA A 49 -8.70 20.82 -18.98
N LYS A 50 -8.08 22.00 -18.98
CA LYS A 50 -8.65 23.23 -19.58
C LYS A 50 -8.94 23.10 -21.07
N LYS A 51 -8.26 22.19 -21.78
CA LYS A 51 -8.47 21.89 -23.21
C LYS A 51 -9.27 20.62 -23.49
N ASN A 52 -9.73 19.91 -22.46
CA ASN A 52 -10.37 18.59 -22.58
C ASN A 52 -9.50 17.57 -23.35
N VAL A 53 -8.21 17.52 -23.00
CA VAL A 53 -7.20 16.64 -23.61
C VAL A 53 -6.76 15.57 -22.62
N TYR A 54 -6.94 14.30 -22.96
CA TYR A 54 -6.37 13.20 -22.19
C TYR A 54 -4.91 12.96 -22.55
N ILE A 55 -4.06 12.83 -21.53
CA ILE A 55 -2.67 12.37 -21.62
C ILE A 55 -2.59 11.11 -20.76
N ILE A 56 -2.25 9.96 -21.34
CA ILE A 56 -2.19 8.67 -20.63
C ILE A 56 -0.84 8.01 -20.90
N SER A 57 -0.09 7.71 -19.85
CA SER A 57 1.21 7.03 -19.97
C SER A 57 1.11 5.58 -19.51
N ALA A 58 2.20 4.81 -19.63
CA ALA A 58 2.29 3.40 -19.24
C ALA A 58 1.30 2.44 -19.94
N CYS A 59 0.70 2.80 -21.08
CA CYS A 59 -0.18 1.96 -21.89
C CYS A 59 0.56 0.82 -22.63
N GLY A 60 1.65 0.30 -22.04
CA GLY A 60 2.57 -0.66 -22.61
C GLY A 60 2.46 -2.04 -21.98
N PHE A 61 3.61 -2.65 -21.70
CA PHE A 61 3.72 -4.01 -21.18
C PHE A 61 3.09 -4.21 -19.80
N ASP A 62 3.05 -3.17 -18.97
CA ASP A 62 2.50 -3.27 -17.60
C ASP A 62 0.97 -3.20 -17.56
N SER A 63 0.31 -2.64 -18.59
CA SER A 63 -1.15 -2.56 -18.69
C SER A 63 -1.75 -3.56 -19.69
N ILE A 64 -1.23 -3.65 -20.92
CA ILE A 64 -1.88 -4.41 -22.01
C ILE A 64 -2.15 -5.89 -21.63
N PRO A 65 -1.23 -6.66 -21.02
CA PRO A 65 -1.50 -8.04 -20.61
C PRO A 65 -2.55 -8.16 -19.51
N ASN A 66 -2.59 -7.19 -18.58
CA ASN A 66 -3.55 -7.14 -17.47
C ASN A 66 -4.96 -6.79 -17.98
N ASP A 67 -5.08 -5.80 -18.86
CA ASP A 67 -6.35 -5.41 -19.49
C ASP A 67 -6.90 -6.56 -20.35
N LEU A 68 -6.05 -7.18 -21.20
CA LEU A 68 -6.42 -8.31 -22.03
C LEU A 68 -6.79 -9.55 -21.20
N GLY A 69 -6.07 -9.81 -20.10
CA GLY A 69 -6.39 -10.89 -19.16
C GLY A 69 -7.74 -10.67 -18.50
N THR A 70 -8.01 -9.46 -18.01
CA THR A 70 -9.29 -9.09 -17.38
C THR A 70 -10.45 -9.22 -18.36
N VAL A 71 -10.31 -8.68 -19.58
CA VAL A 71 -11.30 -8.78 -20.66
C VAL A 71 -11.48 -10.23 -21.14
N PHE A 72 -10.45 -11.07 -21.07
CA PHE A 72 -10.57 -12.50 -21.35
C PHE A 72 -11.36 -13.22 -20.25
N VAL A 73 -11.08 -12.94 -18.97
CA VAL A 73 -11.82 -13.53 -17.84
C VAL A 73 -13.28 -13.09 -17.89
N GLU A 74 -13.58 -11.80 -18.06
CA GLU A 74 -14.95 -11.28 -18.19
C GLU A 74 -15.77 -12.03 -19.27
N LYS A 75 -15.17 -12.29 -20.43
CA LYS A 75 -15.85 -12.95 -21.57
C LYS A 75 -16.05 -14.46 -21.41
N ASN A 76 -15.34 -15.10 -20.48
CA ASN A 76 -15.37 -16.56 -20.30
C ASN A 76 -15.89 -16.98 -18.91
N PHE A 77 -15.96 -16.06 -17.95
CA PHE A 77 -16.50 -16.31 -16.61
C PHE A 77 -18.03 -16.15 -16.61
N ASN A 78 -18.75 -17.22 -16.29
CA ASN A 78 -20.21 -17.23 -16.31
C ASN A 78 -20.80 -16.63 -15.01
N GLY A 79 -20.55 -15.34 -14.78
CA GLY A 79 -20.95 -14.58 -13.61
C GLY A 79 -20.44 -13.14 -13.65
N VAL A 80 -20.53 -12.41 -12.52
CA VAL A 80 -19.88 -11.11 -12.37
C VAL A 80 -18.45 -11.34 -11.88
N VAL A 81 -17.45 -10.80 -12.59
CA VAL A 81 -16.06 -10.83 -12.15
C VAL A 81 -15.86 -9.81 -11.03
N ASN A 82 -15.47 -10.29 -9.85
CA ASN A 82 -15.19 -9.44 -8.69
C ASN A 82 -13.75 -8.91 -8.66
N SER A 83 -12.80 -9.78 -9.01
CA SER A 83 -11.36 -9.50 -9.00
C SER A 83 -10.64 -10.46 -9.96
N VAL A 84 -9.46 -10.05 -10.45
CA VAL A 84 -8.56 -10.85 -11.27
C VAL A 84 -7.14 -10.67 -10.74
N GLU A 85 -6.45 -11.77 -10.47
CA GLU A 85 -5.04 -11.78 -10.06
C GLU A 85 -4.19 -12.25 -11.25
N THR A 86 -3.29 -11.38 -11.72
CA THR A 86 -2.36 -11.70 -12.81
C THR A 86 -0.98 -12.00 -12.28
N TYR A 87 -0.37 -13.10 -12.74
CA TYR A 87 1.01 -13.46 -12.45
C TYR A 87 1.84 -13.46 -13.74
N LEU A 88 3.06 -12.92 -13.67
CA LEU A 88 3.99 -12.89 -14.79
C LEU A 88 5.25 -13.71 -14.45
N GLU A 89 5.54 -14.72 -15.28
CA GLU A 89 6.80 -15.48 -15.21
C GLU A 89 7.65 -15.20 -16.47
N THR A 90 8.90 -14.79 -16.29
CA THR A 90 9.84 -14.46 -17.38
C THR A 90 10.83 -15.60 -17.64
N GLY A 91 10.36 -16.65 -18.32
CA GLY A 91 11.20 -17.78 -18.74
C GLY A 91 12.11 -17.48 -19.95
N SER A 92 13.23 -18.19 -20.07
CA SER A 92 14.09 -18.17 -21.26
C SER A 92 14.14 -19.56 -21.90
N SER A 93 13.37 -19.74 -22.98
CA SER A 93 13.21 -21.01 -23.68
C SER A 93 14.19 -21.17 -24.85
N GLY A 94 15.38 -21.70 -24.59
CA GLY A 94 16.35 -22.08 -25.62
C GLY A 94 17.80 -22.09 -25.16
N ASN A 95 18.73 -22.33 -26.10
CA ASN A 95 20.14 -22.01 -25.87
C ASN A 95 20.28 -20.50 -25.65
N LYS A 96 21.11 -20.10 -24.68
CA LYS A 96 21.44 -18.68 -24.42
C LYS A 96 22.15 -18.06 -25.63
N SER A 97 21.39 -17.50 -26.56
CA SER A 97 21.91 -16.63 -27.61
C SER A 97 22.55 -15.40 -26.97
N SER A 98 23.81 -15.11 -27.29
CA SER A 98 24.60 -14.02 -26.70
C SER A 98 24.25 -12.64 -27.28
N GLY A 99 22.95 -12.33 -27.36
CA GLY A 99 22.40 -11.06 -27.81
C GLY A 99 21.74 -10.29 -26.68
N ALA A 100 21.35 -9.04 -26.94
CA ALA A 100 20.62 -8.22 -25.97
C ALA A 100 19.16 -8.67 -25.84
N SER A 101 18.73 -9.04 -24.64
CA SER A 101 17.33 -9.40 -24.31
C SER A 101 16.38 -8.21 -24.20
N LEU A 102 16.89 -6.98 -24.32
CA LEU A 102 16.18 -5.73 -24.07
C LEU A 102 16.38 -4.78 -25.25
N ASN A 103 15.34 -3.99 -25.55
CA ASN A 103 15.42 -2.86 -26.46
C ASN A 103 16.35 -1.77 -25.90
N TYR A 104 17.07 -1.06 -26.78
CA TYR A 104 18.03 -0.02 -26.40
C TYR A 104 17.38 1.12 -25.58
N GLY A 105 16.22 1.61 -26.01
CA GLY A 105 15.46 2.64 -25.29
C GLY A 105 14.99 2.14 -23.93
N THR A 106 14.50 0.89 -23.81
CA THR A 106 14.17 0.27 -22.51
C THR A 106 15.38 0.19 -21.58
N TRP A 107 16.56 -0.15 -22.11
CA TRP A 107 17.81 -0.19 -21.35
C TRP A 107 18.24 1.20 -20.85
N GLU A 108 18.23 2.22 -21.71
CA GLU A 108 18.50 3.60 -21.30
C GLU A 108 17.48 4.09 -20.26
N SER A 109 16.19 3.82 -20.47
CA SER A 109 15.11 4.18 -19.54
C SER A 109 15.35 3.58 -18.14
N ALA A 110 15.79 2.33 -18.06
CA ALA A 110 16.13 1.68 -16.80
C ALA A 110 17.37 2.30 -16.13
N VAL A 111 18.44 2.58 -16.88
CA VAL A 111 19.66 3.24 -16.38
C VAL A 111 19.36 4.66 -15.88
N TYR A 112 18.57 5.44 -16.63
CA TYR A 112 18.17 6.79 -16.23
C TYR A 112 17.14 6.81 -15.09
N GLY A 113 16.26 5.80 -15.01
CA GLY A 113 15.36 5.60 -13.88
C GLY A 113 16.11 5.36 -12.57
N LEU A 114 17.04 4.40 -12.54
CA LEU A 114 17.83 4.07 -11.34
C LEU A 114 18.71 5.24 -10.88
N THR A 115 19.39 5.92 -11.81
CA THR A 115 20.31 7.03 -11.47
C THR A 115 19.59 8.25 -10.89
N HIS A 116 18.33 8.47 -11.25
CA HIS A 116 17.53 9.64 -10.84
C HIS A 116 16.40 9.31 -9.86
N ALA A 117 16.33 8.09 -9.32
CA ALA A 117 15.25 7.64 -8.43
C ALA A 117 15.02 8.57 -7.22
N LYS A 118 16.06 9.24 -6.73
CA LYS A 118 15.97 10.21 -5.61
C LYS A 118 15.20 11.48 -5.95
N GLU A 119 15.03 11.83 -7.23
CA GLU A 119 14.27 13.00 -7.66
C GLU A 119 12.76 12.82 -7.48
N LEU A 120 12.26 11.58 -7.52
CA LEU A 120 10.84 11.24 -7.37
C LEU A 120 10.25 11.82 -6.07
N LYS A 121 10.99 11.72 -4.96
CA LYS A 121 10.58 12.27 -3.65
C LYS A 121 10.35 13.80 -3.71
N GLY A 122 11.07 14.52 -4.57
CA GLY A 122 10.89 15.95 -4.82
C GLY A 122 9.74 16.28 -5.78
N ILE A 123 9.32 15.35 -6.64
CA ILE A 123 8.20 15.53 -7.58
C ILE A 123 6.88 15.14 -6.90
N ARG A 124 6.83 13.99 -6.21
CA ARG A 124 5.66 13.49 -5.47
C ARG A 124 5.23 14.45 -4.35
N SER A 125 6.17 15.02 -3.61
CA SER A 125 5.88 16.06 -2.61
C SER A 125 5.38 17.39 -3.20
N GLN A 126 5.46 17.60 -4.52
CA GLN A 126 4.83 18.72 -5.21
C GLN A 126 3.46 18.36 -5.81
N LEU A 127 3.29 17.13 -6.28
CA LEU A 127 2.01 16.58 -6.75
C LEU A 127 0.99 16.41 -5.62
N PHE A 128 1.44 15.92 -4.47
CA PHE A 128 0.61 15.52 -3.33
C PHE A 128 0.97 16.33 -2.08
N LYS A 129 0.89 17.67 -2.18
CA LYS A 129 1.21 18.59 -1.07
C LYS A 129 0.28 18.43 0.13
N ASP A 130 -0.99 18.19 -0.15
CA ASP A 130 -2.04 18.03 0.83
C ASP A 130 -2.51 16.57 0.79
N GLN A 131 -2.34 15.84 1.89
CA GLN A 131 -2.86 14.49 2.16
C GLN A 131 -2.50 13.42 1.09
N SER A 132 -1.25 12.93 1.12
CA SER A 132 -0.80 11.85 0.24
C SER A 132 -0.91 10.45 0.87
N THR A 133 -1.35 9.47 0.10
CA THR A 133 -1.04 8.05 0.36
C THR A 133 0.42 7.81 -0.03
N ILE A 134 1.30 7.58 0.95
CA ILE A 134 2.71 7.29 0.70
C ILE A 134 2.84 5.86 0.17
N SER A 135 3.57 5.66 -0.93
CA SER A 135 3.82 4.32 -1.48
C SER A 135 4.94 3.59 -0.74
N ASP A 136 4.90 2.25 -0.68
CA ASP A 136 5.87 1.44 0.09
C ASP A 136 7.35 1.73 -0.27
N ILE A 137 7.64 2.19 -1.50
CA ILE A 137 9.00 2.59 -1.97
C ILE A 137 9.46 3.98 -1.51
N GLU A 138 8.57 4.80 -0.94
CA GLU A 138 8.88 6.10 -0.32
C GLU A 138 9.15 6.00 1.19
N VAL A 139 8.88 4.83 1.79
CA VAL A 139 9.00 4.54 3.23
C VAL A 139 10.36 3.94 3.56
N ASP A 140 11.21 4.73 4.21
CA ASP A 140 12.50 4.29 4.76
C ASP A 140 12.28 3.39 6.01
N THR A 141 12.00 2.09 5.81
CA THR A 141 11.76 1.12 6.89
C THR A 141 13.03 0.84 7.71
N ILE A 142 12.95 1.01 9.03
CA ILE A 142 14.05 0.73 9.99
C ILE A 142 13.65 -0.44 10.90
N GLU A 143 14.36 -1.58 10.83
CA GLU A 143 14.16 -2.68 11.79
C GLU A 143 14.58 -2.28 13.21
N VAL A 144 13.69 -2.48 14.19
CA VAL A 144 13.94 -2.18 15.60
C VAL A 144 13.72 -3.45 16.44
N LYS A 145 14.81 -4.06 16.93
CA LYS A 145 14.80 -5.38 17.60
C LYS A 145 14.51 -5.34 19.12
N GLY A 146 14.13 -4.17 19.63
CA GLY A 146 13.82 -3.94 21.04
C GLY A 146 13.80 -2.44 21.39
N PRO A 147 13.56 -2.07 22.67
CA PRO A 147 13.41 -0.69 23.12
C PRO A 147 14.56 0.23 22.67
N THR A 148 14.28 1.09 21.69
CA THR A 148 15.28 1.92 21.00
C THR A 148 14.81 3.37 20.94
N SER A 149 15.63 4.30 21.45
CA SER A 149 15.32 5.73 21.46
C SER A 149 15.77 6.40 20.16
N ILE A 150 14.83 6.92 19.39
CA ILE A 150 15.06 7.51 18.06
C ILE A 150 14.64 8.98 18.07
N SER A 151 15.45 9.85 17.48
CA SER A 151 15.10 11.27 17.30
C SER A 151 14.15 11.43 16.10
N VAL A 152 13.02 12.11 16.31
CA VAL A 152 11.96 12.27 15.29
C VAL A 152 11.89 13.73 14.87
N PRO A 153 11.95 14.07 13.57
CA PRO A 153 11.79 15.45 13.11
C PRO A 153 10.51 16.11 13.64
N GLY A 154 10.63 17.31 14.19
CA GLY A 154 9.52 18.04 14.81
C GLY A 154 9.29 17.75 16.30
N TYR A 155 9.98 16.77 16.91
CA TYR A 155 9.89 16.48 18.34
C TYR A 155 11.15 16.93 19.09
N GLU A 156 10.99 17.68 20.19
CA GLU A 156 12.11 18.12 21.05
C GLU A 156 12.81 16.97 21.80
N LYS A 157 12.17 15.79 21.87
CA LYS A 157 12.60 14.64 22.66
C LYS A 157 12.56 13.39 21.78
N ASN A 158 13.56 12.52 21.96
CA ASN A 158 13.56 11.22 21.31
C ASN A 158 12.36 10.38 21.76
N VAL A 159 11.78 9.64 20.82
CA VAL A 159 10.67 8.71 21.04
C VAL A 159 11.25 7.28 21.14
N THR A 160 10.76 6.48 22.09
CA THR A 160 11.22 5.09 22.26
C THR A 160 10.32 4.14 21.48
N PHE A 161 10.87 3.52 20.43
CA PHE A 161 10.23 2.51 19.60
C PHE A 161 10.62 1.10 20.05
N GLY A 162 9.98 0.06 19.53
CA GLY A 162 10.32 -1.34 19.82
C GLY A 162 9.97 -1.82 21.24
N VAL A 163 9.04 -1.14 21.93
CA VAL A 163 8.56 -1.56 23.26
C VAL A 163 7.34 -2.47 23.09
N LEU A 164 7.43 -3.71 23.59
CA LEU A 164 6.33 -4.67 23.62
C LEU A 164 5.66 -4.73 25.00
N TYR A 165 4.36 -4.94 24.98
CA TYR A 165 3.46 -4.89 26.11
C TYR A 165 2.22 -5.80 25.82
N ASP A 166 1.35 -6.13 26.78
CA ASP A 166 0.28 -7.16 26.67
C ASP A 166 -1.00 -6.83 27.50
N VAL A 167 -2.08 -6.30 26.90
CA VAL A 167 -3.24 -5.75 27.66
C VAL A 167 -4.19 -6.86 28.09
N ALA A 168 -4.69 -6.82 29.33
CA ALA A 168 -5.70 -7.74 29.84
C ALA A 168 -7.14 -7.30 29.49
N TYR A 169 -7.97 -8.26 29.06
CA TYR A 169 -9.38 -8.11 28.69
C TYR A 169 -10.18 -9.20 29.42
N LYS A 170 -11.25 -8.85 30.14
CA LYS A 170 -12.06 -9.83 30.87
C LYS A 170 -13.00 -10.59 29.93
N ILE A 171 -13.01 -11.91 30.00
CA ILE A 171 -13.93 -12.76 29.22
C ILE A 171 -15.37 -12.56 29.70
N ILE A 172 -16.31 -12.44 28.77
CA ILE A 172 -17.72 -12.20 29.09
C ILE A 172 -18.34 -13.48 29.66
N GLY A 173 -18.94 -13.37 30.85
CA GLY A 173 -19.60 -14.49 31.53
C GLY A 173 -18.71 -15.35 32.43
N THR A 174 -17.42 -15.03 32.58
CA THR A 174 -16.48 -15.70 33.49
C THR A 174 -15.77 -14.70 34.39
N ASP A 175 -14.91 -15.18 35.29
CA ASP A 175 -13.94 -14.38 36.05
C ASP A 175 -12.51 -14.50 35.48
N GLU A 176 -12.38 -14.98 34.24
CA GLU A 176 -11.11 -15.21 33.55
C GLU A 176 -10.72 -14.02 32.65
N GLU A 177 -9.43 -13.86 32.39
CA GLU A 177 -8.89 -12.76 31.56
C GLU A 177 -8.00 -13.29 30.43
N ILE A 178 -8.08 -12.59 29.30
CA ILE A 178 -7.27 -12.79 28.10
C ILE A 178 -6.24 -11.68 28.01
N VAL A 179 -4.98 -12.02 27.72
CA VAL A 179 -3.89 -11.05 27.64
C VAL A 179 -3.31 -10.97 26.23
N VAL A 180 -3.35 -9.77 25.65
CA VAL A 180 -3.13 -9.53 24.22
C VAL A 180 -1.87 -8.69 23.99
N SER A 181 -0.80 -9.32 23.49
CA SER A 181 0.45 -8.64 23.15
C SER A 181 0.25 -7.66 22.00
N THR A 182 0.78 -6.45 22.20
CA THR A 182 0.85 -5.37 21.23
C THR A 182 1.98 -4.41 21.66
N THR A 183 2.14 -3.25 21.02
CA THR A 183 3.11 -2.24 21.46
C THR A 183 2.54 -1.29 22.54
N ARG A 184 1.58 -1.74 23.38
CA ARG A 184 0.89 -0.98 24.49
C ARG A 184 0.44 -1.90 25.68
N LEU A 185 0.67 -1.45 26.94
CA LEU A 185 0.66 -2.06 28.34
C LEU A 185 0.39 -3.57 28.67
N LYS A 186 1.01 -4.15 29.74
CA LYS A 186 1.35 -5.61 30.02
C LYS A 186 0.49 -6.35 31.12
N ARG A 187 0.35 -7.70 31.34
CA ARG A 187 1.15 -8.99 31.19
C ARG A 187 0.27 -10.25 31.60
N SER A 188 0.28 -11.56 31.21
CA SER A 188 0.77 -12.50 30.13
C SER A 188 -0.12 -13.82 30.03
N LEU A 189 0.37 -15.00 29.56
CA LEU A 189 -0.45 -16.16 29.04
C LEU A 189 -0.34 -17.59 29.68
N GLU A 190 -1.45 -18.38 29.70
CA GLU A 190 -1.48 -19.88 29.63
C GLU A 190 -2.79 -20.52 29.03
N MET A 191 -3.89 -19.78 28.80
CA MET A 191 -5.26 -20.34 28.80
C MET A 191 -6.04 -20.14 27.47
N TRP A 192 -5.96 -21.10 26.53
CA TRP A 192 -6.68 -21.00 25.22
C TRP A 192 -7.34 -22.27 24.69
N GLN A 193 -6.93 -23.46 25.14
CA GLN A 193 -7.41 -24.74 24.59
C GLN A 193 -8.84 -25.11 25.03
N SER A 194 -9.48 -24.27 25.84
CA SER A 194 -10.81 -24.44 26.43
C SER A 194 -11.83 -23.36 26.02
N LEU A 195 -11.42 -22.34 25.25
CA LEU A 195 -12.30 -21.24 24.88
C LEU A 195 -13.30 -21.67 23.80
N ASN A 196 -14.57 -21.28 23.98
CA ASN A 196 -15.61 -21.52 22.98
C ASN A 196 -15.39 -20.63 21.75
N VAL A 197 -15.81 -21.09 20.57
CA VAL A 197 -15.57 -20.40 19.29
C VAL A 197 -16.28 -19.03 19.23
N ASP A 198 -17.41 -18.89 19.92
CA ASP A 198 -18.20 -17.65 20.02
C ASP A 198 -17.82 -16.77 21.22
N ALA A 199 -16.68 -17.03 21.89
CA ALA A 199 -16.31 -16.30 23.10
C ALA A 199 -16.00 -14.82 22.81
N GLN A 200 -16.35 -13.96 23.77
CA GLN A 200 -16.16 -12.52 23.71
C GLN A 200 -15.42 -12.01 24.94
N VAL A 201 -14.76 -10.86 24.81
CA VAL A 201 -14.17 -10.12 25.93
C VAL A 201 -14.80 -8.73 26.08
N TRP A 202 -14.82 -8.21 27.29
CA TRP A 202 -15.08 -6.79 27.53
C TRP A 202 -13.88 -5.96 27.09
N HIS A 203 -14.15 -4.89 26.35
CA HIS A 203 -13.15 -3.88 26.05
C HIS A 203 -12.68 -3.20 27.36
N PRO A 204 -11.36 -3.00 27.64
CA PRO A 204 -10.89 -2.67 28.99
C PRO A 204 -11.32 -1.27 29.47
N PHE A 205 -11.68 -0.39 28.53
CA PHE A 205 -12.08 1.01 28.77
C PHE A 205 -13.44 1.38 28.14
N ARG A 206 -14.10 0.47 27.42
CA ARG A 206 -15.41 0.67 26.77
C ARG A 206 -16.38 -0.41 27.26
N ASN A 207 -17.63 -0.06 27.58
CA ASN A 207 -18.62 -1.05 28.03
C ASN A 207 -19.23 -1.79 26.82
N GLU A 208 -18.38 -2.49 26.07
CA GLU A 208 -18.66 -3.05 24.74
C GLU A 208 -17.98 -4.42 24.57
N PRO A 209 -18.66 -5.42 23.97
CA PRO A 209 -18.09 -6.72 23.69
C PRO A 209 -17.20 -6.71 22.43
N ILE A 210 -16.04 -7.36 22.51
CA ILE A 210 -15.17 -7.67 21.37
C ILE A 210 -15.23 -9.19 21.10
N PRO A 211 -15.44 -9.66 19.86
CA PRO A 211 -15.32 -11.07 19.53
C PRO A 211 -13.86 -11.54 19.61
N ILE A 212 -13.64 -12.75 20.12
CA ILE A 212 -12.38 -13.47 19.94
C ILE A 212 -12.45 -14.19 18.59
N ILE A 213 -11.37 -14.12 17.82
CA ILE A 213 -11.24 -14.86 16.54
C ILE A 213 -9.95 -15.70 16.55
N PHE A 214 -9.95 -16.78 15.77
CA PHE A 214 -8.77 -17.62 15.55
C PHE A 214 -8.35 -17.49 14.07
N ASP A 215 -7.13 -17.00 13.83
CA ASP A 215 -6.57 -16.82 12.49
C ASP A 215 -5.16 -17.41 12.40
N LEU A 216 -4.82 -17.99 11.23
CA LEU A 216 -3.53 -18.65 11.00
C LEU A 216 -2.36 -17.66 10.85
N GLY A 217 -2.61 -16.36 10.71
CA GLY A 217 -1.59 -15.31 10.69
C GLY A 217 -1.02 -14.95 12.06
N VAL A 218 -1.51 -15.53 13.16
CA VAL A 218 -1.02 -15.26 14.52
C VAL A 218 0.07 -16.25 14.91
N ASP A 219 1.29 -15.74 15.16
CA ASP A 219 2.37 -16.55 15.73
C ASP A 219 2.13 -16.79 17.23
N LYS A 220 1.74 -18.02 17.56
CA LYS A 220 1.52 -18.49 18.95
C LYS A 220 2.76 -18.42 19.84
N ASP A 221 3.97 -18.44 19.27
CA ASP A 221 5.24 -18.46 20.01
C ASP A 221 5.81 -17.04 20.21
N PHE A 222 5.15 -16.01 19.69
CA PHE A 222 5.52 -14.60 19.83
C PHE A 222 4.61 -13.84 20.82
N GLY A 223 5.22 -13.15 21.78
CA GLY A 223 4.49 -12.36 22.79
C GLY A 223 3.59 -13.24 23.67
N THR A 224 2.28 -13.02 23.58
CA THR A 224 1.25 -13.89 24.19
C THR A 224 0.50 -14.76 23.17
N GLY A 225 0.92 -14.83 21.90
CA GLY A 225 0.18 -15.60 20.88
C GLY A 225 -1.26 -15.13 20.64
N ALA A 226 -1.61 -13.94 21.14
CA ALA A 226 -2.89 -13.27 20.96
C ALA A 226 -2.61 -11.79 20.70
N VAL A 227 -3.15 -11.25 19.61
CA VAL A 227 -2.87 -9.90 19.10
C VAL A 227 -4.15 -9.10 18.92
N LYS A 228 -4.06 -7.78 19.04
CA LYS A 228 -5.21 -6.86 18.90
C LYS A 228 -5.31 -6.40 17.46
N ILE A 229 -6.32 -6.89 16.75
CA ILE A 229 -6.60 -6.55 15.35
C ILE A 229 -7.28 -5.17 15.25
N THR A 230 -6.81 -4.32 14.33
CA THR A 230 -7.28 -2.96 14.04
C THR A 230 -7.39 -2.70 12.52
N PRO A 231 -8.42 -3.22 11.83
CA PRO A 231 -8.47 -3.30 10.36
C PRO A 231 -8.37 -1.98 9.60
N ALA A 232 -8.65 -0.85 10.24
CA ALA A 232 -8.57 0.47 9.62
C ALA A 232 -7.19 1.15 9.74
N HIS A 233 -6.24 0.57 10.49
CA HIS A 233 -4.97 1.23 10.87
C HIS A 233 -3.70 0.39 10.62
N ASP A 234 -3.84 -0.87 10.19
CA ASP A 234 -2.73 -1.73 9.79
C ASP A 234 -3.14 -2.66 8.63
N LYS A 235 -2.19 -2.99 7.76
CA LYS A 235 -2.39 -3.75 6.51
C LYS A 235 -2.63 -5.24 6.76
N LEU A 236 -1.91 -5.84 7.70
CA LEU A 236 -2.12 -7.23 8.13
C LEU A 236 -3.44 -7.35 8.89
N ASP A 237 -3.75 -6.39 9.75
CA ASP A 237 -5.04 -6.30 10.45
C ASP A 237 -6.22 -6.15 9.48
N PHE A 238 -6.06 -5.41 8.37
CA PHE A 238 -7.09 -5.27 7.33
C PHE A 238 -7.38 -6.62 6.65
N ASP A 239 -6.33 -7.35 6.26
CA ASP A 239 -6.47 -8.67 5.64
C ASP A 239 -7.09 -9.70 6.59
N VAL A 240 -6.76 -9.66 7.88
CA VAL A 240 -7.44 -10.46 8.92
C VAL A 240 -8.92 -10.02 9.04
N GLY A 241 -9.18 -8.72 9.11
CA GLY A 241 -10.53 -8.16 9.20
C GLY A 241 -11.44 -8.62 8.07
N ASN A 242 -10.94 -8.61 6.83
CA ASN A 242 -11.68 -9.09 5.66
C ASN A 242 -11.97 -10.59 5.72
N ARG A 243 -11.03 -11.43 6.20
CA ARG A 243 -11.25 -12.89 6.37
C ARG A 243 -12.35 -13.21 7.38
N HIS A 244 -12.45 -12.43 8.46
CA HIS A 244 -13.40 -12.66 9.55
C HIS A 244 -14.61 -11.70 9.54
N LEU A 245 -14.82 -10.97 8.43
CA LEU A 245 -15.92 -10.02 8.21
C LEU A 245 -16.05 -8.95 9.33
N LEU A 246 -14.91 -8.49 9.86
CA LEU A 246 -14.85 -7.45 10.88
C LEU A 246 -15.00 -6.05 10.26
N ASN A 247 -15.91 -5.25 10.79
CA ASN A 247 -16.09 -3.85 10.38
C ASN A 247 -14.85 -3.00 10.77
N PRO A 248 -14.17 -2.33 9.83
CA PRO A 248 -13.09 -1.40 10.15
C PRO A 248 -13.65 -0.17 10.89
N ILE A 249 -13.04 0.20 12.02
CA ILE A 249 -13.40 1.40 12.79
C ILE A 249 -12.31 2.46 12.57
N GLN A 250 -12.66 3.56 11.91
CA GLN A 250 -11.75 4.69 11.75
C GLN A 250 -11.66 5.48 13.06
N VAL A 251 -10.44 5.76 13.52
CA VAL A 251 -10.18 6.38 14.83
C VAL A 251 -9.26 7.60 14.72
N PHE A 252 -8.36 7.61 13.74
CA PHE A 252 -7.61 8.79 13.35
C PHE A 252 -8.26 9.47 12.14
N THR A 253 -8.33 10.80 12.16
CA THR A 253 -8.64 11.59 10.97
C THR A 253 -7.43 11.64 10.03
N GLU A 254 -7.66 11.99 8.76
CA GLU A 254 -6.64 12.00 7.70
C GLU A 254 -5.46 12.98 7.96
N ASP A 255 -5.64 13.94 8.88
CA ASP A 255 -4.61 14.87 9.36
C ASP A 255 -3.85 14.35 10.61
N GLY A 256 -4.04 13.08 10.97
CA GLY A 256 -3.37 12.40 12.09
C GLY A 256 -3.91 12.75 13.47
N ARG A 257 -5.04 13.47 13.56
CA ARG A 257 -5.72 13.75 14.84
C ARG A 257 -6.63 12.59 15.25
N VAL A 258 -7.07 12.60 16.50
CA VAL A 258 -8.06 11.64 17.02
C VAL A 258 -9.46 12.20 16.75
N ASP A 259 -10.36 11.40 16.18
CA ASP A 259 -11.76 11.81 16.07
C ASP A 259 -12.43 11.75 17.45
N ASN A 260 -13.08 12.84 17.85
CA ASN A 260 -13.81 12.93 19.12
C ASN A 260 -15.02 11.97 19.20
N HIS A 261 -15.52 11.46 18.07
CA HIS A 261 -16.56 10.43 18.03
C HIS A 261 -16.00 9.02 18.20
N SER A 262 -14.77 8.79 17.76
CA SER A 262 -14.07 7.52 17.86
C SER A 262 -13.13 7.53 19.06
N VAL A 263 -13.69 7.26 20.24
CA VAL A 263 -12.91 7.20 21.48
C VAL A 263 -11.78 6.16 21.38
N ILE A 264 -10.54 6.63 21.22
CA ILE A 264 -9.35 5.89 21.66
C ILE A 264 -9.45 5.81 23.17
N PHE A 265 -9.87 4.65 23.68
CA PHE A 265 -9.10 3.86 24.63
C PHE A 265 -9.54 2.40 24.55
#